data_AF-A0A7S0Y774-F1
#
_entry.id   AF-A0A7S0Y774-F1
#
_cell.length_a   1.000
_cell.length_b   1.000
_cell.length_c   1.000
_cell.angle_alpha   90.00
_cell.angle_beta   90.00
_cell.angle_gamma   90.00
#
_symmetry.space_group_name_H-M   'P 1'
#
loop_
_entity.id
_entity.type
_entity.pdbx_description
1 polymer ?
#
loop_
_entity_poly.entity_id
_entity_poly.type
_entity_poly.pdbx_seq_one_letter_code
_entity_poly.pdbx_strand_id
1 'polypeptide(L)'
;LTSNAITSIPSEIGSLTNLERLELAYNQITSIPSEIGKLTKLFSVEVVFNAIRSIPSEIGLMMKFVELDFGFNNIISIPSEVGRMANLQHLSVANNDIRSIPSEIGSMFSLQHLDLGYNSIASIPTEIGLMKNLTSLDLTNN
;
A
#
# COMPACT_ATOMS: atom_id res chain seq x y z
N LEU A 1 -17.80 1.52 1.84
CA LEU A 1 -18.08 1.52 3.29
C LEU A 1 -17.35 2.69 3.99
N THR A 2 -17.26 3.83 3.30
CA THR A 2 -16.54 5.01 3.77
C THR A 2 -17.26 5.68 4.93
N SER A 3 -16.51 6.27 5.87
CA SER A 3 -17.06 7.05 7.00
C SER A 3 -17.95 6.24 7.93
N ASN A 4 -17.45 5.10 8.41
CA ASN A 4 -18.13 4.24 9.38
C ASN A 4 -17.26 4.02 10.64
N ALA A 5 -17.73 3.17 11.54
CA ALA A 5 -16.99 2.74 12.73
C ALA A 5 -16.43 1.31 12.59
N ILE A 6 -16.05 0.91 11.38
CA ILE A 6 -15.50 -0.44 11.13
C ILE A 6 -14.11 -0.52 11.75
N THR A 7 -13.88 -1.54 12.58
CA THR A 7 -12.63 -1.73 13.31
C THR A 7 -11.76 -2.86 12.75
N SER A 8 -12.35 -3.75 11.94
CA SER A 8 -11.66 -4.89 11.36
C SER A 8 -12.27 -5.31 10.01
N ILE A 9 -11.44 -5.94 9.19
CA ILE A 9 -11.88 -6.63 7.97
C ILE A 9 -11.84 -8.13 8.27
N PRO A 10 -12.96 -8.86 8.17
CA PRO A 10 -12.99 -10.30 8.41
C PRO A 10 -12.23 -11.07 7.32
N SER A 11 -11.63 -12.21 7.65
CA SER A 11 -10.90 -13.05 6.69
C SER A 11 -11.80 -13.61 5.59
N GLU A 12 -13.10 -13.72 5.87
CA GLU A 12 -14.15 -14.10 4.92
C GLU A 12 -14.22 -13.16 3.70
N ILE A 13 -13.64 -11.95 3.77
CA ILE A 13 -13.50 -11.06 2.61
C ILE A 13 -12.88 -11.78 1.42
N GLY A 14 -11.93 -12.71 1.66
CA GLY A 14 -11.27 -13.48 0.60
C GLY A 14 -12.19 -14.41 -0.18
N SER A 15 -13.42 -14.62 0.28
CA SER A 15 -14.45 -15.37 -0.45
C SER A 15 -15.10 -14.55 -1.55
N LEU A 16 -14.96 -13.21 -1.52
CA LEU A 16 -15.52 -12.29 -2.51
C LEU A 16 -14.64 -12.24 -3.76
N THR A 17 -14.36 -13.37 -4.40
CA THR A 17 -13.40 -13.49 -5.52
C THR A 17 -13.77 -12.69 -6.78
N ASN A 18 -15.00 -12.16 -6.84
CA ASN A 18 -15.46 -11.25 -7.89
C ASN A 18 -15.36 -9.76 -7.51
N LEU A 19 -14.87 -9.42 -6.32
CA LEU A 19 -14.76 -8.04 -5.86
C LEU A 19 -13.71 -7.29 -6.70
N GLU A 20 -14.10 -6.13 -7.20
CA GLU A 20 -13.28 -5.28 -8.06
C GLU A 20 -12.81 -3.99 -7.37
N ARG A 21 -13.63 -3.47 -6.45
CA ARG A 21 -13.36 -2.26 -5.66
C ARG A 21 -13.65 -2.51 -4.19
N LEU A 22 -12.78 -2.01 -3.31
CA LEU A 22 -12.95 -2.07 -1.86
C LEU A 22 -12.71 -0.68 -1.25
N GLU A 23 -13.80 -0.01 -0.86
CA GLU A 23 -13.78 1.34 -0.29
C GLU A 23 -14.00 1.30 1.22
N LEU A 24 -12.96 1.61 1.99
CA LEU A 24 -12.91 1.51 3.46
C LEU A 24 -12.29 2.76 4.11
N ALA A 25 -12.17 3.87 3.38
CA ALA A 25 -11.63 5.10 3.93
C ALA A 25 -12.44 5.64 5.11
N TYR A 26 -11.81 6.42 5.99
CA TYR A 26 -12.44 7.03 7.17
C TYR A 26 -13.13 5.99 8.07
N ASN A 27 -12.36 5.01 8.54
CA ASN A 27 -12.81 3.99 9.50
C ASN A 27 -11.79 3.87 10.64
N GLN A 28 -11.87 2.80 11.43
CA GLN A 28 -11.00 2.51 12.58
C GLN A 28 -10.28 1.16 12.38
N ILE A 29 -10.05 0.77 11.12
CA ILE A 29 -9.48 -0.54 10.78
C ILE A 29 -8.03 -0.58 11.25
N THR A 30 -7.67 -1.65 11.95
CA THR A 30 -6.33 -1.82 12.54
C THR A 30 -5.42 -2.77 11.75
N SER A 31 -6.00 -3.61 10.88
CA SER A 31 -5.27 -4.60 10.10
C SER A 31 -6.03 -4.99 8.83
N ILE A 32 -5.29 -5.37 7.79
CA ILE A 32 -5.82 -6.01 6.59
C ILE A 32 -5.47 -7.50 6.64
N PRO A 33 -6.45 -8.41 6.50
CA PRO A 33 -6.20 -9.85 6.50
C PRO A 33 -5.42 -10.28 5.25
N SER A 34 -4.59 -11.31 5.37
CA SER A 34 -3.83 -11.89 4.25
C SER A 34 -4.74 -12.41 3.13
N GLU A 35 -5.99 -12.78 3.47
CA GLU A 35 -7.02 -13.18 2.52
C GLU A 35 -7.34 -12.13 1.45
N ILE A 36 -6.94 -10.86 1.61
CA ILE A 36 -7.02 -9.85 0.55
C ILE A 36 -6.31 -10.32 -0.74
N GLY A 37 -5.24 -11.12 -0.61
CA GLY A 37 -4.51 -11.70 -1.75
C GLY A 37 -5.34 -12.67 -2.60
N LYS A 38 -6.47 -13.17 -2.10
CA LYS A 38 -7.40 -14.03 -2.86
C LYS A 38 -8.22 -13.21 -3.88
N LEU A 39 -8.28 -11.89 -3.73
CA LEU A 39 -9.11 -10.99 -4.53
C LEU A 39 -8.43 -10.60 -5.84
N THR A 40 -8.16 -11.58 -6.70
CA THR A 40 -7.43 -11.41 -7.97
C THR A 40 -8.14 -10.54 -9.03
N LYS A 41 -9.39 -10.14 -8.79
CA LYS A 41 -10.13 -9.18 -9.62
C LYS A 41 -10.13 -7.76 -9.07
N LEU A 42 -9.66 -7.58 -7.84
CA LEU A 42 -9.57 -6.26 -7.22
C LEU A 42 -8.56 -5.42 -8.00
N PHE A 43 -8.93 -4.17 -8.26
CA PHE A 43 -8.05 -3.19 -8.92
C PHE A 43 -8.09 -1.81 -8.26
N SER A 44 -8.97 -1.61 -7.28
CA SER A 44 -9.07 -0.39 -6.49
C SER A 44 -9.34 -0.74 -5.02
N VAL A 45 -8.52 -0.16 -4.13
CA VAL A 45 -8.58 -0.30 -2.67
C VAL A 45 -8.35 1.07 -2.09
N GLU A 46 -9.29 1.54 -1.28
CA GLU A 46 -9.19 2.81 -0.58
C GLU A 46 -9.26 2.54 0.92
N VAL A 47 -8.15 2.71 1.63
CA VAL A 47 -8.04 2.45 3.09
C VAL A 47 -7.45 3.64 3.85
N VAL A 48 -7.47 4.82 3.24
CA VAL A 48 -6.96 6.07 3.81
C VAL A 48 -7.75 6.45 5.07
N PHE A 49 -7.11 7.11 6.04
CA PHE A 49 -7.74 7.52 7.30
C PHE A 49 -8.29 6.32 8.09
N ASN A 50 -7.39 5.41 8.45
CA ASN A 50 -7.63 4.27 9.34
C ASN A 50 -6.52 4.19 10.41
N ALA A 51 -6.43 3.07 11.12
CA ALA A 51 -5.40 2.81 12.13
C ALA A 51 -4.55 1.58 11.76
N ILE A 52 -4.37 1.31 10.46
CA ILE A 52 -3.69 0.11 9.96
C ILE A 52 -2.22 0.16 10.36
N ARG A 53 -1.72 -0.91 10.97
CA ARG A 53 -0.32 -0.98 11.45
C ARG A 53 0.64 -1.68 10.50
N SER A 54 0.11 -2.49 9.58
CA SER A 54 0.90 -3.32 8.68
C SER A 54 0.18 -3.58 7.38
N ILE A 55 0.92 -3.55 6.27
CA ILE A 55 0.46 -4.02 4.97
C ILE A 55 0.80 -5.53 4.89
N PRO A 56 -0.16 -6.42 4.57
CA PRO A 56 0.12 -7.85 4.41
C PRO A 56 1.01 -8.09 3.18
N SER A 57 1.89 -9.10 3.26
CA SER A 57 2.78 -9.46 2.14
C SER A 57 2.01 -9.92 0.89
N GLU A 58 0.79 -10.41 1.08
CA GLU A 58 -0.11 -10.80 0.00
C GLU A 58 -0.53 -9.65 -0.90
N ILE A 59 -0.28 -8.38 -0.54
CA ILE A 59 -0.44 -7.23 -1.46
C ILE A 59 0.37 -7.43 -2.75
N GLY A 60 1.52 -8.13 -2.68
CA GLY A 60 2.35 -8.45 -3.83
C GLY A 60 1.69 -9.39 -4.84
N LEU A 61 0.55 -10.00 -4.52
CA LEU A 61 -0.25 -10.82 -5.44
C LEU A 61 -1.22 -9.98 -6.29
N MET A 62 -1.41 -8.71 -5.96
CA MET A 62 -2.43 -7.84 -6.54
C MET A 62 -1.94 -7.17 -7.84
N MET A 63 -1.59 -8.01 -8.83
CA MET A 63 -0.92 -7.63 -10.07
C MET A 63 -1.73 -6.72 -11.00
N LYS A 64 -3.01 -6.46 -10.73
CA LYS A 64 -3.87 -5.59 -11.57
C LYS A 64 -3.88 -4.13 -11.14
N PHE A 65 -3.35 -3.82 -9.97
CA PHE A 65 -3.43 -2.47 -9.43
C PHE A 65 -2.53 -1.50 -10.20
N VAL A 66 -3.09 -0.33 -10.46
CA VAL A 66 -2.39 0.82 -11.02
C VAL A 66 -2.09 1.84 -9.93
N GLU A 67 -2.96 1.96 -8.94
CA GLU A 67 -2.86 2.96 -7.86
C GLU A 67 -3.18 2.31 -6.51
N LEU A 68 -2.37 2.60 -5.50
CA LEU A 68 -2.59 2.20 -4.12
C LEU A 68 -2.32 3.38 -3.19
N ASP A 69 -3.28 3.66 -2.31
CA ASP A 69 -3.17 4.69 -1.29
C ASP A 69 -3.46 4.10 0.10
N PHE A 70 -2.43 4.12 0.93
CA PHE A 70 -2.43 3.70 2.33
C PHE A 70 -2.21 4.89 3.28
N GLY A 71 -2.42 6.11 2.80
CA GLY A 71 -2.13 7.32 3.55
C GLY A 71 -2.92 7.43 4.86
N PHE A 72 -2.41 8.23 5.80
CA PHE A 72 -3.08 8.52 7.07
C PHE A 72 -3.47 7.25 7.84
N ASN A 73 -2.45 6.43 8.15
CA ASN A 73 -2.56 5.20 8.92
C ASN A 73 -1.42 5.16 9.98
N ASN A 74 -1.16 3.99 10.59
CA ASN A 74 -0.08 3.77 11.55
C ASN A 74 0.93 2.72 11.06
N ILE A 75 1.16 2.67 9.75
CA ILE A 75 1.98 1.64 9.12
C ILE A 75 3.44 1.87 9.50
N ILE A 76 4.11 0.85 10.02
CA ILE A 76 5.51 0.94 10.47
C ILE A 76 6.53 0.47 9.43
N SER A 77 6.08 -0.28 8.43
CA SER A 77 6.95 -0.92 7.43
C SER A 77 6.20 -1.25 6.14
N ILE A 78 6.90 -1.14 5.03
CA ILE A 78 6.46 -1.63 3.72
C ILE A 78 7.00 -3.06 3.53
N PRO A 79 6.15 -4.06 3.22
CA PRO A 79 6.60 -5.42 2.95
C PRO A 79 7.42 -5.46 1.65
N SER A 80 8.47 -6.29 1.59
CA SER A 80 9.32 -6.42 0.40
C SER A 80 8.55 -6.96 -0.82
N GLU A 81 7.45 -7.68 -0.59
CA GLU A 81 6.57 -8.17 -1.64
C GLU A 81 5.90 -7.08 -2.48
N VAL A 82 5.89 -5.81 -2.03
CA VAL A 82 5.47 -4.67 -2.87
C VAL A 82 6.27 -4.61 -4.17
N GLY A 83 7.54 -5.04 -4.14
CA GLY A 83 8.41 -5.10 -5.31
C GLY A 83 7.90 -6.02 -6.42
N ARG A 84 6.94 -6.92 -6.13
CA ARG A 84 6.31 -7.81 -7.10
C ARG A 84 5.22 -7.12 -7.92
N MET A 85 4.74 -5.96 -7.50
CA MET A 85 3.61 -5.25 -8.12
C MET A 85 4.01 -4.56 -9.44
N ALA A 86 4.26 -5.35 -10.48
CA ALA A 86 4.86 -4.90 -11.74
C ALA A 86 4.02 -3.87 -12.53
N ASN A 87 2.72 -3.74 -12.27
CA ASN A 87 1.82 -2.81 -12.97
C ASN A 87 1.49 -1.54 -12.16
N LEU A 88 1.94 -1.46 -10.91
CA LEU A 88 1.63 -0.31 -10.06
C LEU A 88 2.35 0.93 -10.57
N GLN A 89 1.61 2.03 -10.73
CA GLN A 89 2.10 3.32 -11.22
C GLN A 89 2.11 4.39 -10.11
N HIS A 90 1.18 4.29 -9.15
CA HIS A 90 1.09 5.22 -8.03
C HIS A 90 1.05 4.44 -6.72
N LEU A 91 1.97 4.77 -5.81
CA LEU A 91 1.98 4.26 -4.44
C LEU A 91 2.08 5.45 -3.50
N SER A 92 1.05 5.66 -2.67
CA SER A 92 1.15 6.55 -1.51
C SER A 92 1.05 5.75 -0.22
N VAL A 93 2.01 5.99 0.66
CA VAL A 93 2.03 5.55 2.06
C VAL A 93 2.30 6.75 2.97
N ALA A 94 1.93 7.95 2.53
CA ALA A 94 2.18 9.19 3.26
C ALA A 94 1.45 9.24 4.60
N ASN A 95 1.93 10.03 5.56
CA ASN A 95 1.30 10.17 6.88
C ASN A 95 1.16 8.81 7.59
N ASN A 96 2.29 8.15 7.80
CA ASN A 96 2.42 6.87 8.50
C ASN A 96 3.65 6.91 9.43
N ASP A 97 4.02 5.77 10.02
CA ASP A 97 5.15 5.63 10.94
C ASP A 97 6.32 4.83 10.31
N ILE A 98 6.46 4.87 8.98
CA ILE A 98 7.41 4.02 8.23
C ILE A 98 8.85 4.46 8.50
N ARG A 99 9.72 3.51 8.86
CA ARG A 99 11.12 3.78 9.21
C ARG A 99 12.14 3.42 8.13
N SER A 100 11.76 2.53 7.22
CA SER A 100 12.65 2.02 6.18
C SER A 100 11.87 1.61 4.94
N ILE A 101 12.51 1.76 3.78
CA ILE A 101 12.00 1.31 2.49
C ILE A 101 12.73 0.01 2.11
N PRO A 102 12.03 -1.08 1.74
CA PRO A 102 12.66 -2.31 1.26
C PRO A 102 13.40 -2.05 -0.06
N SER A 103 14.56 -2.68 -0.26
CA SER A 103 15.33 -2.53 -1.50
C SER A 103 14.59 -3.08 -2.73
N GLU A 104 13.65 -4.00 -2.51
CA GLU A 104 12.77 -4.57 -3.53
C GLU A 104 11.88 -3.53 -4.23
N ILE A 105 11.71 -2.32 -3.65
CA ILE A 105 11.04 -1.20 -4.33
C ILE A 105 11.67 -0.90 -5.70
N GLY A 106 12.98 -1.14 -5.86
CA GLY A 106 13.69 -0.95 -7.13
C GLY A 106 13.26 -1.90 -8.25
N SER A 107 12.50 -2.96 -7.94
CA SER A 107 11.91 -3.88 -8.92
C SER A 107 10.59 -3.38 -9.50
N MET A 108 10.04 -2.27 -8.99
CA MET A 108 8.75 -1.72 -9.43
C MET A 108 8.92 -0.85 -10.69
N PHE A 109 9.21 -1.49 -11.82
CA PHE A 109 9.58 -0.79 -13.05
C PHE A 109 8.49 0.11 -13.65
N SER A 110 7.22 -0.10 -13.32
CA SER A 110 6.09 0.72 -13.80
C SER A 110 5.77 1.91 -12.91
N LEU A 111 6.38 2.00 -11.72
CA LEU A 111 6.04 3.04 -10.75
C LEU A 111 6.49 4.41 -11.26
N GLN A 112 5.57 5.37 -11.22
CA GLN A 112 5.75 6.75 -11.67
C GLN A 112 5.75 7.72 -10.50
N HIS A 113 4.87 7.48 -9.52
CA HIS A 113 4.71 8.33 -8.35
C HIS A 113 4.85 7.50 -7.08
N LEU A 114 5.81 7.89 -6.24
CA LEU A 114 6.04 7.31 -4.92
C LEU A 114 5.95 8.42 -3.88
N ASP A 115 4.90 8.37 -3.06
CA ASP A 115 4.69 9.33 -1.97
C ASP A 115 4.94 8.65 -0.62
N LEU A 116 6.01 9.10 0.02
CA LEU A 116 6.51 8.65 1.32
C LEU A 116 6.52 9.81 2.33
N GLY A 117 5.87 10.94 2.03
CA GLY A 117 5.88 12.12 2.88
C GLY A 117 5.30 11.84 4.28
N TYR A 118 5.72 12.62 5.28
CA TYR A 118 5.21 12.53 6.65
C TYR A 118 5.36 11.11 7.24
N ASN A 119 6.59 10.61 7.25
CA ASN A 119 6.96 9.31 7.83
C ASN A 119 8.17 9.50 8.77
N SER A 120 8.98 8.46 9.00
CA SER A 120 10.20 8.51 9.82
C SER A 120 11.36 7.79 9.13
N ILE A 121 11.45 7.93 7.81
CA ILE A 121 12.41 7.19 6.98
C ILE A 121 13.81 7.76 7.14
N ALA A 122 14.70 6.98 7.74
CA ALA A 122 16.07 7.41 8.01
C ALA A 122 17.00 7.31 6.78
N SER A 123 16.69 6.42 5.83
CA SER A 123 17.52 6.19 4.65
C SER A 123 16.71 5.67 3.47
N ILE A 124 17.24 5.93 2.28
CA ILE A 124 16.66 5.56 0.99
C ILE A 124 17.55 4.48 0.38
N PRO A 125 17.01 3.31 -0.03
CA PRO A 125 17.79 2.29 -0.71
C PRO A 125 18.32 2.79 -2.06
N THR A 126 19.54 2.40 -2.41
CA THR A 126 20.18 2.77 -3.69
C THR A 126 19.40 2.28 -4.91
N GLU A 127 18.63 1.22 -4.73
CA GLU A 127 17.79 0.56 -5.71
C GLU A 127 16.67 1.46 -6.25
N ILE A 128 16.29 2.53 -5.54
CA ILE A 128 15.41 3.58 -6.09
C ILE A 128 16.00 4.19 -7.36
N GLY A 129 17.33 4.24 -7.49
CA GLY A 129 18.02 4.67 -8.71
C GLY A 129 17.81 3.76 -9.93
N LEU A 130 17.23 2.56 -9.75
CA LEU A 130 16.90 1.62 -10.84
C LEU A 130 15.51 1.89 -11.45
N MET A 131 14.68 2.70 -10.80
CA MET A 131 13.28 2.93 -11.15
C MET A 131 13.14 3.92 -12.31
N LYS A 132 13.31 3.44 -13.55
CA LYS A 132 13.39 4.27 -14.76
C LYS A 132 12.15 5.10 -15.08
N ASN A 133 10.98 4.69 -14.61
CA ASN A 133 9.72 5.38 -14.86
C ASN A 133 9.30 6.31 -13.72
N LEU A 134 10.06 6.36 -12.62
CA LEU A 134 9.74 7.21 -11.48
C LEU A 134 9.94 8.69 -11.85
N THR A 135 8.85 9.44 -11.88
CA THR A 135 8.83 10.87 -12.22
C THR A 135 8.61 11.75 -11.00
N SER A 136 8.07 11.18 -9.91
CA SER A 136 7.81 11.89 -8.67
C SER A 136 8.16 11.02 -7.47
N LEU A 137 8.96 11.59 -6.56
CA LEU A 137 9.32 11.01 -5.28
C LEU A 137 9.12 12.07 -4.20
N ASP A 138 8.12 11.90 -3.35
CA ASP A 138 7.89 12.78 -2.20
C ASP A 138 8.43 12.13 -0.92
N LEU A 139 9.31 12.85 -0.23
CA LEU A 139 9.95 12.47 1.02
C LEU A 139 9.82 13.58 2.07
N THR A 140 8.93 14.54 1.85
CA THR A 140 8.75 15.72 2.70
C THR A 140 8.43 15.29 4.14
N ASN A 141 9.04 15.94 5.13
CA ASN A 141 8.82 15.65 6.57
C ASN A 141 9.06 14.17 6.97
N ASN A 142 10.28 13.67 6.71
CA ASN A 142 10.78 12.38 7.22
C ASN A 142 11.92 12.57 8.22
#